data_AF-A0A3R7MNW3-F1
#
_entry.id   AF-A0A3R7MNW3-F1
#
_cell.length_a   1.000
_cell.length_b   1.000
_cell.length_c   1.000
_cell.angle_alpha   90.00
_cell.angle_beta   90.00
_cell.angle_gamma   90.00
#
_symmetry.space_group_name_H-M   'P 1'
#
loop_
_entity.id
_entity.type
_entity.pdbx_description
1 polymer ?
#
loop_
_entity_poly.entity_id
_entity_poly.type
_entity_poly.pdbx_seq_one_letter_code
_entity_poly.pdbx_strand_id
1 'polypeptide(L)'
;MLFSECLSLTYVDLSHSLHNDTMHWPTVLPVTVEVVAKGETAEGYWYESNNICLAEHAGTHLDSPAHLFKDRWHVDEIPLSRLMGPGVVLDIQEKAKKNPLAELTVDDITSWTEANGPLPDGAVVFVLGAQPAGAGVEGQQGRKGSRRDSRRKRDRG
;
A
#
# COMPACT_ATOMS: atom_id res chain seq x y z
N MET A 1 14.00 -40.57 20.95
CA MET A 1 14.49 -39.19 21.07
C MET A 1 14.32 -38.52 19.71
N LEU A 2 13.40 -37.57 19.57
CA LEU A 2 13.45 -36.59 18.49
C LEU A 2 13.11 -35.25 19.16
N PHE A 3 14.15 -34.44 19.34
CA PHE A 3 14.04 -33.11 19.88
C PHE A 3 13.16 -32.29 18.95
N SER A 4 12.08 -31.74 19.51
CA SER A 4 11.31 -30.67 18.91
C SER A 4 12.25 -29.49 18.68
N GLU A 5 12.68 -29.29 17.44
CA GLU A 5 13.31 -28.02 17.06
C GLU A 5 12.27 -26.92 17.31
N CYS A 6 12.60 -26.01 18.23
CA CYS A 6 11.80 -24.82 18.45
C CYS A 6 11.99 -23.95 17.19
N LEU A 7 11.02 -23.98 16.28
CA LEU A 7 11.02 -23.12 15.10
C LEU A 7 11.00 -21.66 15.60
N SER A 8 12.12 -20.96 15.45
CA SER A 8 12.17 -19.52 15.66
C SER A 8 11.43 -18.85 14.51
N LEU A 9 10.27 -18.27 14.80
CA LEU A 9 9.54 -17.45 13.85
C LEU A 9 10.09 -16.03 13.89
N THR A 10 10.45 -15.51 12.72
CA THR A 10 10.79 -14.10 12.53
C THR A 10 9.61 -13.40 11.86
N TYR A 11 9.16 -12.30 12.47
CA TYR A 11 8.17 -11.42 11.86
C TYR A 11 8.87 -10.28 11.13
N VAL A 12 8.45 -10.02 9.89
CA VAL A 12 8.91 -8.90 9.07
C VAL A 12 7.70 -8.04 8.75
N ASP A 13 7.77 -6.76 9.09
CA ASP A 13 6.74 -5.79 8.72
C ASP A 13 6.97 -5.30 7.29
N LEU A 14 5.93 -5.39 6.46
CA LEU A 14 5.93 -4.95 5.05
C LEU A 14 5.13 -3.65 4.86
N SER A 15 4.78 -2.97 5.95
CA SER A 15 3.94 -1.77 5.94
C SER A 15 4.79 -0.49 5.96
N HIS A 16 4.33 0.53 5.26
CA HIS A 16 4.79 1.89 5.47
C HIS A 16 3.91 2.60 6.52
N SER A 17 4.52 3.48 7.30
CA SER A 17 3.78 4.34 8.25
C SER A 17 2.77 5.23 7.52
N LEU A 18 1.66 5.53 8.20
CA LEU A 18 0.65 6.47 7.74
C LEU A 18 0.90 7.85 8.36
N HIS A 19 0.88 8.88 7.52
CA HIS A 19 1.15 10.27 7.86
C HIS A 19 0.51 11.21 6.82
N ASN A 20 0.49 12.52 7.12
CA ASN A 20 -0.16 13.52 6.25
C ASN A 20 0.50 13.70 4.88
N ASP A 21 1.73 13.21 4.72
CA ASP A 21 2.48 13.16 3.46
C ASP A 21 2.49 11.76 2.82
N THR A 22 1.70 10.81 3.35
CA THR A 22 1.55 9.48 2.74
C THR A 22 1.09 9.62 1.28
N MET A 23 1.77 8.87 0.42
CA MET A 23 1.45 8.81 -1.00
C MET A 23 0.03 8.27 -1.20
N HIS A 24 -0.72 8.93 -2.07
CA HIS A 24 -2.09 8.59 -2.43
C HIS A 24 -2.30 8.89 -3.90
N TRP A 25 -3.34 8.29 -4.48
CA TRP A 25 -3.69 8.56 -5.87
C TRP A 25 -4.17 10.01 -6.07
N PRO A 26 -3.74 10.74 -7.12
CA PRO A 26 -4.01 12.19 -7.22
C PRO A 26 -5.48 12.62 -7.24
N THR A 27 -6.42 11.70 -7.49
CA THR A 27 -7.85 11.99 -7.58
C THR A 27 -8.64 11.60 -6.33
N VAL A 28 -8.00 11.01 -5.32
CA VAL A 28 -8.65 10.61 -4.06
C VAL A 28 -8.30 11.58 -2.93
N LEU A 29 -9.00 11.47 -1.80
CA LEU A 29 -8.68 12.25 -0.61
C LEU A 29 -7.28 11.86 -0.09
N PRO A 30 -6.45 12.84 0.32
CA PRO A 30 -5.19 12.54 1.00
C PRO A 30 -5.45 11.89 2.35
N VAL A 31 -4.44 11.20 2.87
CA VAL A 31 -4.42 10.78 4.28
C VAL A 31 -4.36 12.03 5.14
N THR A 32 -5.24 12.09 6.14
CA THR A 32 -5.25 13.13 7.17
C THR A 32 -5.21 12.47 8.54
N VAL A 33 -4.29 12.94 9.37
CA VAL A 33 -4.11 12.60 10.77
C VAL A 33 -4.14 13.92 11.52
N GLU A 34 -5.20 14.13 12.27
CA GLU A 34 -5.43 15.35 13.08
C GLU A 34 -5.32 15.00 14.55
N VAL A 35 -4.45 15.69 15.27
CA VAL A 35 -4.31 15.52 16.72
C VAL A 35 -5.54 16.10 17.41
N VAL A 36 -6.30 15.24 18.09
CA VAL A 36 -7.47 15.63 18.89
C VAL A 36 -7.03 16.05 20.30
N ALA A 37 -6.13 15.28 20.89
CA ALA A 37 -5.52 15.57 22.18
C ALA A 37 -4.15 14.91 22.29
N LYS A 38 -3.22 15.55 23.00
CA LYS A 38 -1.91 14.98 23.32
C LYS A 38 -1.33 15.66 24.55
N GLY A 39 -1.50 15.04 25.72
CA GLY A 39 -0.94 15.57 26.97
C GLY A 39 -1.58 15.02 28.24
N GLU A 40 -1.10 15.52 29.37
CA GLU A 40 -1.70 15.29 30.68
C GLU A 40 -3.11 15.88 30.75
N THR A 41 -4.06 15.10 31.24
CA THR A 41 -5.43 15.53 31.49
C THR A 41 -5.57 16.17 32.87
N ALA A 42 -6.64 16.92 33.09
CA ALA A 42 -6.98 17.47 34.41
C ALA A 42 -7.25 16.37 35.46
N GLU A 43 -7.50 15.14 35.03
CA GLU A 43 -7.76 13.97 35.87
C GLU A 43 -6.47 13.23 36.24
N GLY A 44 -5.30 13.71 35.79
CA GLY A 44 -3.99 13.22 36.21
C GLY A 44 -3.47 12.01 35.43
N TYR A 45 -3.97 11.77 34.22
CA TYR A 45 -3.42 10.78 33.30
C TYR A 45 -3.09 11.36 31.93
N TRP A 46 -2.12 10.75 31.25
CA TRP A 46 -1.74 11.07 29.88
C TRP A 46 -2.79 10.59 28.87
N TYR A 47 -3.20 11.45 27.96
CA TYR A 47 -4.14 11.14 26.89
C TYR A 47 -3.61 11.58 25.53
N GLU A 48 -3.55 10.65 24.58
CA GLU A 48 -3.32 10.95 23.16
C GLU A 48 -4.44 10.37 22.30
N SER A 49 -4.95 11.18 21.38
CA SER A 49 -5.96 10.77 20.42
C SER A 49 -5.80 11.55 19.12
N ASN A 50 -6.02 10.87 18.00
CA ASN A 50 -6.01 11.45 16.66
C ASN A 50 -7.27 11.03 15.90
N ASN A 51 -7.81 11.93 15.08
CA ASN A 51 -8.76 11.59 14.03
C ASN A 51 -7.98 11.19 12.77
N ILE A 52 -8.45 10.16 12.05
CA ILE A 52 -7.85 9.72 10.80
C ILE A 52 -8.94 9.69 9.71
N CYS A 53 -8.64 10.25 8.55
CA CYS A 53 -9.44 10.09 7.34
C CYS A 53 -8.52 9.79 6.16
N LEU A 54 -8.89 8.79 5.36
CA LEU A 54 -8.09 8.25 4.26
C LEU A 54 -9.00 7.65 3.17
N ALA A 55 -8.52 7.64 1.94
CA ALA A 55 -9.09 6.82 0.89
C ALA A 55 -8.65 5.35 1.06
N GLU A 56 -9.44 4.40 0.52
CA GLU A 56 -9.14 2.96 0.59
C GLU A 56 -7.78 2.59 -0.02
N HIS A 57 -7.36 3.32 -1.06
CA HIS A 57 -6.11 3.09 -1.81
C HIS A 57 -4.98 4.04 -1.41
N ALA A 58 -4.75 4.20 -0.10
CA ALA A 58 -3.69 5.05 0.43
C ALA A 58 -2.62 4.24 1.17
N GLY A 59 -1.34 4.54 0.93
CA GLY A 59 -0.22 3.82 1.56
C GLY A 59 -0.17 2.32 1.21
N THR A 60 0.33 1.50 2.13
CA THR A 60 0.23 0.04 2.04
C THR A 60 -1.22 -0.37 2.29
N HIS A 61 -1.88 -0.95 1.29
CA HIS A 61 -3.32 -1.26 1.33
C HIS A 61 -3.65 -2.59 0.63
N LEU A 62 -4.93 -2.98 0.67
CA LEU A 62 -5.48 -4.17 0.04
C LEU A 62 -6.54 -3.79 -0.99
N ASP A 63 -6.39 -4.26 -2.22
CA ASP A 63 -7.43 -4.16 -3.24
C ASP A 63 -8.37 -5.37 -3.18
N SER A 64 -9.65 -5.11 -2.93
CA SER A 64 -10.67 -6.15 -3.00
C SER A 64 -11.06 -6.46 -4.46
N PRO A 65 -11.55 -7.67 -4.79
CA PRO A 65 -12.05 -7.99 -6.12
C PRO A 65 -13.10 -7.01 -6.67
N ALA A 66 -13.94 -6.46 -5.78
CA ALA A 66 -14.94 -5.44 -6.13
C ALA A 66 -14.33 -4.14 -6.69
N HIS A 67 -13.04 -3.87 -6.45
CA HIS A 67 -12.36 -2.66 -6.93
C HIS A 67 -12.43 -2.52 -8.47
N LEU A 68 -12.38 -3.63 -9.20
CA LEU A 68 -12.41 -3.65 -10.66
C LEU A 68 -13.58 -4.44 -11.26
N PHE A 69 -14.22 -5.31 -10.46
CA PHE A 69 -15.23 -6.24 -10.96
C PHE A 69 -16.53 -6.12 -10.17
N LYS A 70 -17.64 -5.86 -10.87
CA LYS A 70 -18.97 -5.80 -10.28
C LYS A 70 -19.38 -7.16 -9.67
N ASP A 71 -20.16 -7.12 -8.59
CA ASP A 71 -20.74 -8.30 -7.94
C ASP A 71 -19.66 -9.32 -7.48
N ARG A 72 -18.58 -8.78 -6.92
CA ARG A 72 -17.48 -9.52 -6.30
C ARG A 72 -17.28 -9.04 -4.87
N TRP A 73 -16.44 -9.77 -4.13
CA TRP A 73 -16.17 -9.48 -2.72
C TRP A 73 -15.64 -8.06 -2.52
N HIS A 74 -16.34 -7.32 -1.68
CA HIS A 74 -15.82 -6.17 -0.95
C HIS A 74 -14.84 -6.63 0.13
N VAL A 75 -14.07 -5.70 0.70
CA VAL A 75 -13.00 -6.02 1.66
C VAL A 75 -13.50 -6.79 2.88
N ASP A 76 -14.71 -6.49 3.36
CA ASP A 76 -15.38 -7.11 4.50
C ASP A 76 -15.97 -8.50 4.17
N GLU A 77 -16.05 -8.86 2.88
CA GLU A 77 -16.58 -10.15 2.40
C GLU A 77 -15.47 -11.16 2.09
N ILE A 78 -14.19 -10.74 2.08
CA ILE A 78 -13.06 -11.63 1.78
C ILE A 78 -12.91 -12.66 2.92
N PRO A 79 -12.95 -13.97 2.63
CA PRO A 79 -12.73 -14.98 3.66
C PRO A 79 -11.33 -14.85 4.28
N LEU A 80 -11.22 -14.96 5.61
CA LEU A 80 -9.92 -14.87 6.32
C LEU A 80 -8.87 -15.88 5.80
N SER A 81 -9.31 -17.04 5.32
CA SER A 81 -8.42 -18.05 4.71
C SER A 81 -7.76 -17.59 3.41
N ARG A 82 -8.21 -16.48 2.81
CA ARG A 82 -7.60 -15.84 1.64
C ARG A 82 -6.63 -14.71 2.01
N LEU A 83 -6.56 -14.33 3.29
CA LEU A 83 -5.67 -13.27 3.79
C LEU A 83 -4.38 -13.83 4.41
N MET A 84 -4.19 -15.15 4.38
CA MET A 84 -3.03 -15.85 4.91
C MET A 84 -2.64 -16.97 3.96
N GLY A 85 -1.35 -17.13 3.71
CA GLY A 85 -0.85 -18.19 2.84
C GLY A 85 0.67 -18.14 2.70
N PRO A 86 1.25 -19.08 1.93
CA PRO A 86 2.66 -19.05 1.58
C PRO A 86 3.02 -17.74 0.87
N GLY A 87 4.18 -17.16 1.20
CA GLY A 87 4.73 -16.02 0.48
C GLY A 87 5.86 -16.46 -0.45
N VAL A 88 5.83 -16.00 -1.70
CA VAL A 88 6.93 -16.19 -2.67
C VAL A 88 7.43 -14.83 -3.11
N VAL A 89 8.76 -14.65 -3.15
CA VAL A 89 9.38 -13.42 -3.65
C VAL A 89 9.99 -13.67 -5.01
N LEU A 90 9.53 -12.92 -6.01
CA LEU A 90 10.15 -12.82 -7.33
C LEU A 90 10.96 -11.53 -7.39
N ASP A 91 12.28 -11.67 -7.34
CA ASP A 91 13.22 -10.55 -7.34
C ASP A 91 13.57 -10.12 -8.77
N ILE A 92 13.18 -8.90 -9.12
CA ILE A 92 13.53 -8.24 -10.39
C ILE A 92 14.29 -6.93 -10.16
N GLN A 93 14.89 -6.72 -8.98
CA GLN A 93 15.54 -5.47 -8.61
C GLN A 93 16.64 -5.07 -9.60
N GLU A 94 17.44 -6.03 -10.06
CA GLU A 94 18.51 -5.78 -11.04
C GLU A 94 17.97 -5.36 -12.41
N LYS A 95 16.79 -5.83 -12.81
CA LYS A 95 16.11 -5.35 -14.03
C LYS A 95 15.60 -3.93 -13.82
N ALA A 96 14.92 -3.71 -12.70
CA ALA A 96 14.31 -2.43 -12.36
C ALA A 96 15.35 -1.30 -12.18
N LYS A 97 16.55 -1.60 -11.68
CA LYS A 97 17.68 -0.65 -11.60
C LYS A 97 18.13 -0.15 -12.97
N LYS A 98 18.03 -0.99 -14.01
CA LYS A 98 18.46 -0.68 -15.39
C LYS A 98 17.34 -0.03 -16.20
N ASN A 99 16.09 -0.39 -15.92
CA ASN A 99 14.92 0.12 -16.59
C ASN A 99 13.79 0.37 -15.58
N PRO A 100 13.38 1.63 -15.35
CA PRO A 100 12.24 1.95 -14.48
C PRO A 100 10.91 1.34 -14.94
N LEU A 101 10.81 0.93 -16.21
CA LEU A 101 9.66 0.23 -16.79
C LEU A 101 9.93 -1.28 -16.93
N ALA A 102 10.81 -1.85 -16.10
CA ALA A 102 11.04 -3.28 -16.10
C ALA A 102 9.76 -4.03 -15.70
N GLU A 103 9.42 -5.05 -16.48
CA GLU A 103 8.28 -5.92 -16.24
C GLU A 103 8.76 -7.27 -15.69
N LEU A 104 7.94 -7.88 -14.84
CA LEU A 104 8.07 -9.30 -14.53
C LEU A 104 7.60 -10.11 -15.74
N THR A 105 8.44 -11.01 -16.26
CA THR A 105 8.10 -11.80 -17.44
C THR A 105 7.80 -13.26 -17.09
N VAL A 106 7.20 -13.99 -18.05
CA VAL A 106 6.99 -15.45 -17.91
C VAL A 106 8.32 -16.19 -17.74
N ASP A 107 9.39 -15.74 -18.40
CA ASP A 107 10.72 -16.33 -18.28
C ASP A 107 11.28 -16.18 -16.86
N ASP A 108 10.98 -15.07 -16.16
CA ASP A 108 11.39 -14.88 -14.76
C ASP A 108 10.71 -15.89 -13.84
N ILE A 109 9.40 -16.06 -14.02
CA ILE A 109 8.62 -17.02 -13.26
C ILE A 109 9.11 -18.43 -13.54
N THR A 110 9.33 -18.76 -14.82
CA THR A 110 9.81 -20.10 -15.25
C THR A 110 11.17 -20.40 -14.64
N SER A 111 12.13 -19.48 -14.79
CA SER A 111 13.48 -19.62 -14.22
C SER A 111 13.43 -19.77 -12.69
N TRP A 112 12.56 -19.01 -12.02
CA TRP A 112 12.38 -19.15 -10.58
C TRP A 112 11.82 -20.52 -10.21
N THR A 113 10.81 -21.01 -10.94
CA THR A 113 10.20 -22.33 -10.66
C THR A 113 11.12 -23.50 -10.99
N GLU A 114 12.00 -23.38 -11.99
CA GLU A 114 13.03 -24.38 -12.29
C GLU A 114 14.05 -24.49 -11.15
N ALA A 115 14.41 -23.36 -10.54
CA ALA A 115 15.39 -23.31 -9.46
C ALA A 115 14.80 -23.68 -8.08
N ASN A 116 13.53 -23.37 -7.81
CA ASN A 116 12.92 -23.47 -6.48
C ASN A 116 11.78 -24.50 -6.38
N GLY A 117 11.34 -25.07 -7.51
CA GLY A 117 10.14 -25.90 -7.60
C GLY A 117 8.87 -25.11 -7.93
N PRO A 118 7.72 -25.79 -8.05
CA PRO A 118 6.46 -25.15 -8.40
C PRO A 118 6.02 -24.13 -7.33
N LEU A 119 5.28 -23.10 -7.76
CA LEU A 119 4.63 -22.17 -6.85
C LEU A 119 3.61 -22.92 -5.97
N PRO A 120 3.61 -22.70 -4.64
CA PRO A 120 2.60 -23.30 -3.77
C PRO A 120 1.18 -22.82 -4.12
N ASP A 121 0.20 -23.70 -3.95
CA ASP A 121 -1.22 -23.33 -4.08
C ASP A 121 -1.59 -22.24 -3.08
N GLY A 122 -2.28 -21.21 -3.56
CA GLY A 122 -2.70 -20.06 -2.73
C GLY A 122 -1.56 -19.13 -2.31
N ALA A 123 -0.38 -19.24 -2.93
CA ALA A 123 0.73 -18.35 -2.62
C ALA A 123 0.42 -16.88 -2.95
N VAL A 124 0.84 -15.99 -2.06
CA VAL A 124 0.96 -14.56 -2.35
C VAL A 124 2.33 -14.35 -2.99
N VAL A 125 2.33 -13.87 -4.22
CA VAL A 125 3.56 -13.58 -4.97
C VAL A 125 3.90 -12.10 -4.81
N PHE A 126 5.00 -11.84 -4.11
CA PHE A 126 5.59 -10.52 -3.96
C PHE A 126 6.58 -10.27 -5.09
N VAL A 127 6.37 -9.20 -5.86
CA VAL A 127 7.33 -8.77 -6.89
C VAL A 127 8.24 -7.71 -6.28
N LEU A 128 9.49 -8.07 -6.04
CA LEU A 128 10.48 -7.18 -5.46
C LEU A 128 11.20 -6.41 -6.58
N GLY A 129 10.76 -5.17 -6.81
CA GLY A 129 11.39 -4.23 -7.73
C GLY A 129 12.43 -3.33 -7.06
N ALA A 130 13.06 -2.48 -7.88
CA ALA A 130 13.93 -1.42 -7.37
C ALA A 130 13.06 -0.26 -6.89
N GLN A 131 13.17 0.10 -5.61
CA GLN A 131 12.57 1.33 -5.12
C GLN A 131 13.42 2.51 -5.64
N PRO A 132 12.83 3.58 -6.19
CA PRO A 132 13.59 4.79 -6.45
C PRO A 132 14.15 5.30 -5.11
N ALA A 133 15.44 5.65 -5.08
CA ALA A 133 16.05 6.27 -3.92
C ALA A 133 15.23 7.53 -3.55
N GLY A 134 14.67 7.57 -2.34
CA GLY A 134 13.85 8.70 -1.87
C GLY A 134 12.32 8.54 -1.97
N ALA A 135 11.79 7.34 -2.20
CA ALA A 135 10.34 7.08 -2.16
C ALA A 135 9.70 7.28 -0.76
N GLY A 136 10.50 7.52 0.27
CA GLY A 136 10.08 8.15 1.52
C GLY A 136 10.79 9.49 1.65
N VAL A 137 10.03 10.54 1.97
CA VAL A 137 10.49 11.92 2.25
C VAL A 137 10.84 12.78 1.02
N GLU A 138 9.87 13.11 0.18
CA GLU A 138 9.78 14.45 -0.41
C GLU A 138 8.38 14.73 -0.96
N GLY A 139 7.70 15.70 -0.34
CA GLY A 139 6.32 16.06 -0.66
C GLY A 139 6.17 16.53 -2.11
N GLN A 140 5.29 15.86 -2.87
CA GLN A 140 4.79 16.41 -4.13
C GLN A 140 3.95 17.66 -3.82
N GLN A 141 4.59 18.82 -3.85
CA GLN A 141 3.89 20.10 -3.86
C GLN A 141 2.97 20.15 -5.08
N GLY A 142 1.68 20.27 -4.81
CA GLY A 142 0.63 20.25 -5.81
C GLY A 142 0.88 21.21 -6.97
N ARG A 143 0.73 20.70 -8.19
CA ARG A 143 0.51 21.54 -9.37
C ARG A 143 -0.80 22.32 -9.15
N LYS A 144 -0.68 23.60 -8.80
CA LYS A 144 -1.81 24.54 -8.75
C LYS A 144 -2.51 24.56 -10.11
N GLY A 145 -3.66 23.89 -10.20
CA GLY A 145 -4.59 24.06 -11.31
C GLY A 145 -5.07 25.52 -11.35
N SER A 146 -4.86 26.19 -12.48
CA SER A 146 -5.32 27.56 -12.68
C SER A 146 -6.85 27.60 -12.64
N ARG A 147 -7.39 28.33 -11.67
CA ARG A 147 -8.82 28.69 -11.67
C ARG A 147 -9.08 29.53 -12.92
N ARG A 148 -9.79 28.97 -13.91
CA ARG A 148 -10.39 29.75 -14.99
C ARG A 148 -11.54 30.57 -14.40
N ASP A 149 -11.30 31.86 -14.23
CA ASP A 149 -12.33 32.87 -13.98
C ASP A 149 -13.34 32.83 -15.13
N SER A 150 -14.58 32.49 -14.82
CA SER A 150 -15.70 32.56 -15.78
C SER A 150 -16.65 33.67 -15.36
N ARG A 151 -16.20 34.91 -15.52
CA ARG A 151 -17.09 36.04 -15.77
C ARG A 151 -17.86 35.80 -17.07
N ARG A 152 -19.05 35.20 -16.96
CA ARG A 152 -20.08 35.32 -18.00
C ARG A 152 -21.01 36.47 -17.65
N LYS A 153 -20.91 37.51 -18.49
CA LYS A 153 -21.87 38.60 -18.71
C LYS A 153 -23.30 38.09 -18.55
N ARG A 154 -24.06 38.67 -17.63
CA ARG A 154 -25.52 38.75 -17.74
C ARG A 154 -25.81 40.12 -18.32
N ASP A 155 -26.20 40.11 -19.58
CA ASP A 155 -26.91 41.20 -20.23
C ASP A 155 -28.20 40.59 -20.81
N ARG A 156 -29.30 41.30 -20.57
CA ARG A 156 -30.66 41.21 -21.16
C ARG A 156 -31.68 40.30 -20.46
N GLY A 157 -32.71 40.98 -19.96
CA GLY A 157 -33.92 40.48 -19.29
C GLY A 157 -34.47 41.59 -18.42
#